data_AF-X1QMN6-F1
#
_entry.id   AF-X1QMN6-F1
#
_cell.length_a   1.000
_cell.length_b   1.000
_cell.length_c   1.000
_cell.angle_alpha   90.00
_cell.angle_beta   90.00
_cell.angle_gamma   90.00
#
_symmetry.space_group_name_H-M   'P 1'
#
loop_
_entity.id
_entity.type
_entity.pdbx_description
1 polymer ?
#
loop_
_entity_poly.entity_id
_entity_poly.type
_entity_poly.pdbx_seq_one_letter_code
_entity_poly.pdbx_strand_id
1 'polypeptide(L)'
;MFLTCELNNKLIFIYETQSIKPHLISPPTTLNTSIKNLRPPLIGQTFPLEIVVENKGEGEALDVKIDVEFPEDLKVMRGTKNKQIFSLKTNEELKWEISLKPIEAGDYIVKINIKFMDSDQNKIEETKDFPFSIKL
;
A
#
# COMPACT_ATOMS: atom_id res chain seq x y z
N MET A 1 46.10 3.99 21.64
CA MET A 1 45.88 2.56 21.28
C MET A 1 46.91 1.77 22.06
N PHE A 2 46.49 0.89 22.96
CA PHE A 2 47.41 0.12 23.80
C PHE A 2 47.07 -1.36 23.68
N LEU A 3 48.10 -2.15 23.40
CA LEU A 3 48.04 -3.60 23.36
C LEU A 3 48.76 -4.07 24.63
N THR A 4 48.04 -4.73 25.54
CA THR A 4 48.67 -5.32 26.73
C THR A 4 48.68 -6.82 26.55
N CYS A 5 49.87 -7.41 26.57
CA CYS A 5 50.09 -8.85 26.43
C CYS A 5 50.63 -9.37 27.76
N GLU A 6 50.01 -10.41 28.31
CA GLU A 6 50.57 -11.16 29.43
C GLU A 6 50.89 -12.58 28.93
N LEU A 7 52.18 -12.95 29.00
CA LEU A 7 52.69 -14.19 28.43
C LEU A 7 52.66 -15.30 29.48
N ASN A 8 51.56 -16.06 29.52
CA ASN A 8 51.44 -17.31 30.28
C ASN A 8 51.25 -18.49 29.29
N ASN A 9 51.24 -19.75 29.76
CA ASN A 9 51.07 -20.98 28.94
C ASN A 9 49.78 -21.04 28.09
N LYS A 10 48.93 -20.00 28.11
CA LYS A 10 47.87 -19.73 27.16
C LYS A 10 47.95 -18.27 26.73
N LEU A 11 48.18 -18.06 25.43
CA LEU A 11 48.10 -16.74 24.82
C LEU A 11 46.62 -16.31 24.77
N ILE A 12 46.26 -15.23 25.46
CA ILE A 12 44.90 -14.67 25.45
C ILE A 12 44.98 -13.23 24.94
N PHE A 13 44.28 -12.96 23.83
CA PHE A 13 44.08 -11.60 23.34
C PHE A 13 42.71 -11.11 23.81
N ILE A 14 42.69 -10.01 24.56
CA ILE A 14 41.45 -9.33 24.96
C ILE A 14 41.35 -8.05 24.13
N TYR A 15 40.26 -7.91 23.38
CA TYR A 15 39.95 -6.73 22.59
C TYR A 15 38.71 -6.05 23.18
N GLU A 16 38.85 -4.78 23.56
CA GLU A 16 37.68 -3.92 23.84
C GLU A 16 37.23 -3.30 22.52
N THR A 17 36.06 -3.71 22.02
CA THR A 17 35.45 -3.05 20.86
C THR A 17 34.62 -1.85 21.31
N GLN A 18 34.55 -0.82 20.46
CA GLN A 18 33.57 0.25 20.66
C GLN A 18 32.16 -0.35 20.56
N SER A 19 31.26 0.00 21.49
CA SER A 19 29.88 -0.47 21.48
C SER A 19 29.20 -0.11 20.16
N ILE A 20 28.92 -1.12 19.33
CA ILE A 20 28.07 -0.97 18.16
C ILE A 20 26.64 -0.88 18.67
N LYS A 21 25.95 0.24 18.39
CA LYS A 21 24.51 0.36 18.63
C LYS A 21 23.79 0.02 17.32
N PRO A 22 23.36 -1.22 17.09
CA PRO A 22 22.65 -1.57 15.88
C PRO A 22 21.35 -0.77 15.81
N HIS A 23 21.07 -0.18 14.65
CA HIS A 23 19.76 0.39 14.36
C HIS A 23 18.91 -0.71 13.75
N LEU A 24 17.94 -1.21 14.52
CA LEU A 24 16.97 -2.17 14.03
C LEU A 24 15.90 -1.39 13.26
N ILE A 25 15.62 -1.83 12.03
CA ILE A 25 14.53 -1.33 11.19
C ILE A 25 13.49 -2.44 11.02
N SER A 26 12.23 -2.08 10.92
CA SER A 26 11.15 -3.03 10.67
C SER A 26 11.19 -3.52 9.22
N PRO A 27 10.57 -4.68 8.92
CA PRO A 27 10.39 -5.13 7.55
C PRO A 27 9.57 -4.12 6.73
N PRO A 28 9.84 -3.99 5.42
CA PRO A 28 9.15 -3.02 4.57
C PRO A 28 7.66 -3.35 4.41
N THR A 29 6.83 -2.31 4.39
CA THR A 29 5.39 -2.40 4.11
C THR A 29 5.11 -1.92 2.69
N THR A 30 4.38 -2.71 1.90
CA THR A 30 4.08 -2.39 0.49
C THR A 30 2.62 -2.72 0.18
N LEU A 31 1.85 -1.72 -0.26
CA LEU A 31 0.44 -1.91 -0.61
C LEU A 31 0.27 -2.05 -2.12
N ASN A 32 -0.26 -3.19 -2.56
CA ASN A 32 -0.69 -3.42 -3.92
C ASN A 32 -2.15 -3.04 -4.08
N THR A 33 -2.49 -2.47 -5.24
CA THR A 33 -3.86 -2.10 -5.55
C THR A 33 -4.25 -2.55 -6.93
N SER A 34 -5.50 -2.94 -7.07
CA SER A 34 -6.09 -3.35 -8.33
C SER A 34 -7.56 -2.98 -8.38
N ILE A 35 -8.06 -2.83 -9.60
CA ILE A 35 -9.48 -2.64 -9.87
C ILE A 35 -9.96 -3.75 -10.78
N LYS A 36 -11.22 -4.18 -10.59
CA LYS A 36 -11.83 -5.22 -11.40
C LYS A 36 -13.28 -4.87 -11.72
N ASN A 37 -13.61 -4.96 -13.01
CA ASN A 37 -14.99 -4.90 -13.45
C ASN A 37 -15.69 -6.22 -13.14
N LEU A 38 -16.68 -6.18 -12.27
CA LEU A 38 -17.50 -7.35 -11.96
C LEU A 38 -18.55 -7.61 -13.04
N ARG A 39 -18.94 -6.54 -13.77
CA ARG A 39 -19.78 -6.62 -14.97
C ARG A 39 -19.24 -5.70 -16.05
N PRO A 40 -19.47 -6.01 -17.34
CA PRO A 40 -19.06 -5.13 -18.44
C PRO A 40 -19.65 -3.72 -18.26
N PRO A 41 -18.85 -2.65 -18.39
CA PRO A 41 -19.37 -1.30 -18.38
C PRO A 41 -20.15 -1.06 -19.68
N LEU A 42 -21.41 -0.64 -19.55
CA LEU A 42 -22.27 -0.26 -20.67
C LEU A 42 -22.71 1.18 -20.47
N ILE A 43 -22.66 1.98 -21.54
CA ILE A 43 -23.05 3.39 -21.51
C ILE A 43 -24.48 3.53 -20.98
N GLY A 44 -24.67 4.46 -20.04
CA GLY A 44 -25.97 4.73 -19.43
C GLY A 44 -26.45 3.68 -18.42
N GLN A 45 -25.75 2.54 -18.29
CA GLN A 45 -26.08 1.48 -17.33
C GLN A 45 -25.13 1.50 -16.14
N THR A 46 -25.65 1.07 -15.00
CA THR A 46 -24.87 0.97 -13.77
C THR A 46 -24.15 -0.38 -13.72
N PHE A 47 -22.85 -0.37 -13.44
CA PHE A 47 -22.02 -1.56 -13.22
C PHE A 47 -21.27 -1.46 -11.88
N PRO A 48 -20.92 -2.59 -11.24
CA PRO A 48 -20.07 -2.61 -10.06
C PRO A 48 -18.59 -2.73 -10.44
N LEU A 49 -17.77 -1.82 -9.91
CA LEU A 49 -16.32 -1.87 -9.92
C LEU A 49 -15.84 -2.34 -8.54
N GLU A 50 -15.09 -3.43 -8.50
CA GLU A 50 -14.41 -3.90 -7.30
C GLU A 50 -13.03 -3.22 -7.18
N ILE A 51 -12.70 -2.76 -5.98
CA ILE A 51 -11.41 -2.21 -5.61
C ILE A 51 -10.79 -3.12 -4.57
N VAL A 52 -9.54 -3.50 -4.80
CA VAL A 52 -8.77 -4.37 -3.93
C VAL A 52 -7.49 -3.65 -3.52
N VAL A 53 -7.25 -3.56 -2.22
CA VAL A 53 -5.98 -3.10 -1.64
C VAL A 53 -5.42 -4.23 -0.79
N GLU A 54 -4.23 -4.67 -1.08
CA GLU A 54 -3.59 -5.81 -0.41
C GLU A 54 -2.20 -5.41 0.09
N ASN A 55 -1.89 -5.79 1.33
CA ASN A 55 -0.53 -5.63 1.83
C ASN A 55 0.32 -6.83 1.43
N LYS A 56 1.23 -6.61 0.47
CA LYS A 56 2.21 -7.59 0.00
C LYS A 56 3.60 -7.38 0.62
N GLY A 57 3.76 -6.40 1.48
CA GLY A 57 4.97 -6.21 2.28
C GLY A 57 5.07 -7.21 3.42
N GLU A 58 6.19 -7.17 4.12
CA GLU A 58 6.44 -7.99 5.32
C GLU A 58 5.98 -7.28 6.60
N GLY A 59 5.91 -5.95 6.59
CA GLY A 59 5.42 -5.12 7.69
C GLY A 59 3.91 -4.85 7.64
N GLU A 60 3.33 -4.47 8.78
CA GLU A 60 1.93 -4.03 8.87
C GLU A 60 1.79 -2.59 8.35
N ALA A 61 0.68 -2.29 7.68
CA ALA A 61 0.30 -0.94 7.31
C ALA A 61 -0.69 -0.39 8.33
N LEU A 62 -0.43 0.80 8.88
CA LEU A 62 -1.22 1.43 9.94
C LEU A 62 -1.89 2.72 9.41
N ASP A 63 -3.03 3.09 10.01
CA ASP A 63 -3.87 4.25 9.64
C ASP A 63 -4.06 4.39 8.12
N VAL A 64 -4.44 3.29 7.48
CA VAL A 64 -4.56 3.21 6.03
C VAL A 64 -5.79 4.00 5.58
N LYS A 65 -5.57 5.03 4.78
CA LYS A 65 -6.58 5.88 4.14
C LYS A 65 -6.48 5.73 2.64
N ILE A 66 -7.62 5.47 2.02
CA ILE A 66 -7.72 5.23 0.58
C ILE A 66 -8.80 6.15 0.03
N ASP A 67 -8.43 6.96 -0.95
CA ASP A 67 -9.33 7.88 -1.65
C ASP A 67 -9.32 7.54 -3.14
N VAL A 68 -10.51 7.29 -3.68
CA VAL A 68 -10.70 6.90 -5.08
C VAL A 68 -11.33 8.06 -5.85
N GLU A 69 -10.63 8.51 -6.88
CA GLU A 69 -11.06 9.58 -7.77
C GLU A 69 -11.50 8.99 -9.11
N PHE A 70 -12.72 9.35 -9.51
CA PHE A 70 -13.30 9.00 -10.79
C PHE A 70 -13.41 10.26 -11.66
N PRO A 71 -13.19 10.16 -12.98
CA PRO A 71 -13.45 11.26 -13.90
C PRO A 71 -14.95 11.57 -13.97
N GLU A 72 -15.30 12.78 -14.42
CA GLU A 72 -16.69 13.28 -14.43
C GLU A 72 -17.65 12.41 -15.25
N ASP A 73 -17.14 11.77 -16.31
CA ASP A 73 -17.89 10.87 -17.19
C ASP A 73 -18.21 9.49 -16.56
N LEU A 74 -17.60 9.19 -15.41
CA LEU A 74 -17.86 7.99 -14.60
C LEU A 74 -18.60 8.38 -13.31
N LYS A 75 -19.92 8.49 -13.40
CA LYS A 75 -20.74 8.88 -12.25
C LYS A 75 -20.80 7.79 -11.20
N VAL A 76 -20.47 8.15 -9.96
CA VAL A 76 -20.66 7.28 -8.80
C VAL A 76 -22.14 7.28 -8.40
N MET A 77 -22.78 6.13 -8.55
CA MET A 77 -24.18 5.92 -8.20
C MET A 77 -24.34 5.49 -6.74
N ARG A 78 -23.43 4.63 -6.26
CA ARG A 78 -23.43 4.10 -4.87
C ARG A 78 -22.03 3.61 -4.51
N GLY A 79 -21.70 3.62 -3.22
CA GLY A 79 -20.45 3.06 -2.69
C GLY A 79 -19.59 4.13 -2.03
N THR A 80 -18.47 3.70 -1.46
CA THR A 80 -17.59 4.56 -0.67
C THR A 80 -16.32 4.84 -1.45
N LYS A 81 -16.08 6.12 -1.78
CA LYS A 81 -14.84 6.58 -2.42
C LYS A 81 -13.67 6.67 -1.43
N ASN A 82 -13.98 6.98 -0.17
CA ASN A 82 -12.99 7.26 0.86
C ASN A 82 -13.09 6.18 1.94
N LYS A 83 -12.13 5.28 2.00
CA LYS A 83 -12.08 4.20 2.99
C LYS A 83 -10.93 4.45 3.96
N GLN A 84 -11.20 4.26 5.24
CA GLN A 84 -10.17 4.26 6.28
C GLN A 84 -10.28 2.98 7.10
N ILE A 85 -9.14 2.37 7.38
CA ILE A 85 -9.01 1.23 8.26
C ILE A 85 -7.83 1.45 9.20
N PHE A 86 -7.90 0.87 10.40
CA PHE A 86 -6.87 1.08 11.42
C PHE A 86 -5.55 0.42 11.04
N SER A 87 -5.61 -0.80 10.50
CA SER A 87 -4.44 -1.47 9.97
C SER A 87 -4.79 -2.47 8.88
N LEU A 88 -3.77 -2.87 8.12
CA LEU A 88 -3.80 -3.93 7.12
C LEU A 88 -2.55 -4.79 7.30
N LYS A 89 -2.73 -6.02 7.79
CA LYS A 89 -1.63 -6.94 8.10
C LYS A 89 -1.01 -7.52 6.84
N THR A 90 0.17 -8.09 6.98
CA THR A 90 0.86 -8.84 5.92
C THR A 90 -0.05 -9.90 5.31
N ASN A 91 -0.18 -9.90 3.98
CA ASN A 91 -1.08 -10.73 3.18
C ASN A 91 -2.58 -10.53 3.45
N GLU A 92 -2.97 -9.49 4.17
CA GLU A 92 -4.37 -9.10 4.31
C GLU A 92 -4.81 -8.23 3.13
N GLU A 93 -6.06 -8.39 2.74
CA GLU A 93 -6.69 -7.62 1.67
C GLU A 93 -7.97 -6.94 2.16
N LEU A 94 -8.18 -5.74 1.64
CA LEU A 94 -9.40 -4.97 1.77
C LEU A 94 -10.07 -4.90 0.40
N LYS A 95 -11.32 -5.37 0.34
CA LYS A 95 -12.14 -5.36 -0.88
C LYS A 95 -13.44 -4.61 -0.65
N TRP A 96 -13.84 -3.80 -1.63
CA TRP A 96 -15.17 -3.20 -1.66
C TRP A 96 -15.58 -2.83 -3.08
N GLU A 97 -16.87 -2.61 -3.26
CA GLU A 97 -17.45 -2.29 -4.55
C GLU A 97 -17.95 -0.84 -4.59
N ILE A 98 -17.76 -0.20 -5.75
CA ILE A 98 -18.34 1.08 -6.10
C ILE A 98 -19.18 0.89 -7.35
N SER A 99 -20.43 1.34 -7.27
CA SER A 99 -21.38 1.28 -8.36
C SER A 99 -21.25 2.54 -9.23
N LEU A 100 -20.87 2.36 -10.49
CA LEU A 100 -20.56 3.42 -11.43
C LEU A 100 -21.52 3.38 -12.62
N LYS A 101 -21.79 4.55 -13.21
CA LYS A 101 -22.56 4.71 -14.43
C LYS A 101 -21.78 5.56 -15.44
N PRO A 102 -21.35 4.99 -16.57
CA PRO A 102 -20.71 5.74 -17.65
C PRO A 102 -21.72 6.65 -18.35
N ILE A 103 -21.31 7.88 -18.64
CA ILE A 103 -22.08 8.83 -19.44
C ILE A 103 -21.71 8.71 -20.92
N GLU A 104 -20.42 8.58 -21.21
CA GLU A 104 -19.87 8.49 -22.57
C GLU A 104 -18.96 7.27 -22.72
N ALA A 105 -18.67 6.90 -23.97
CA ALA A 105 -17.59 5.97 -24.28
C ALA A 105 -16.27 6.73 -24.38
N GLY A 106 -15.19 6.05 -24.01
CA GLY A 106 -13.87 6.65 -24.02
C GLY A 106 -12.87 5.90 -23.15
N ASP A 107 -11.66 6.43 -23.13
CA ASP A 107 -10.58 6.00 -22.26
C ASP A 107 -10.47 6.95 -21.07
N TYR A 108 -10.58 6.39 -19.89
CA TYR A 108 -10.64 7.09 -18.61
C TYR A 108 -9.48 6.65 -17.73
N ILE A 109 -9.17 7.46 -16.71
CA ILE A 109 -8.19 7.10 -15.69
C ILE A 109 -8.89 7.20 -14.33
N VAL A 110 -8.95 6.08 -13.61
CA VAL A 110 -9.35 6.05 -12.21
C VAL A 110 -8.09 6.19 -11.37
N LYS A 111 -8.07 7.13 -10.42
CA LYS A 111 -6.92 7.34 -9.53
C LYS A 111 -7.24 6.83 -8.15
N ILE A 112 -6.29 6.10 -7.55
CA ILE A 112 -6.37 5.63 -6.17
C ILE A 112 -5.22 6.26 -5.40
N ASN A 113 -5.53 7.14 -4.46
CA ASN A 113 -4.60 7.74 -3.53
C ASN A 113 -4.64 6.93 -2.22
N ILE A 114 -3.47 6.55 -1.73
CA ILE A 114 -3.33 5.75 -0.51
C ILE A 114 -2.34 6.45 0.39
N LYS A 115 -2.71 6.59 1.66
CA LYS A 115 -1.83 7.10 2.71
C LYS A 115 -1.82 6.13 3.85
N PHE A 116 -0.65 5.74 4.32
CA PHE A 116 -0.50 4.82 5.44
C PHE A 116 0.79 5.10 6.19
N MET A 117 0.93 4.46 7.34
CA MET A 117 2.12 4.48 8.16
C MET A 117 2.73 3.08 8.22
N ASP A 118 4.04 2.95 8.02
CA ASP A 118 4.73 1.67 8.19
C ASP A 118 4.96 1.33 9.67
N SER A 119 5.57 0.18 9.93
CA SER A 119 5.86 -0.29 11.29
C SER A 119 6.89 0.57 12.03
N ASP A 120 7.72 1.33 11.30
CA ASP A 120 8.70 2.28 11.84
C ASP A 120 8.13 3.70 11.99
N GLN A 121 6.81 3.86 11.82
CA GLN A 121 6.07 5.12 11.90
C GLN A 121 6.35 6.12 10.76
N ASN A 122 6.97 5.69 9.67
CA ASN A 122 7.13 6.52 8.49
C ASN A 122 5.79 6.64 7.76
N LYS A 123 5.46 7.87 7.35
CA LYS A 123 4.27 8.13 6.55
C LYS A 123 4.58 7.94 5.07
N ILE A 124 3.78 7.11 4.41
CA ILE A 124 3.91 6.77 3.00
C ILE A 124 2.65 7.24 2.28
N GLU A 125 2.83 7.89 1.15
CA GLU A 125 1.74 8.30 0.25
C GLU A 125 2.01 7.76 -1.15
N GLU A 126 1.02 7.08 -1.72
CA GLU A 126 1.09 6.48 -3.05
C GLU A 126 -0.14 6.88 -3.87
N THR A 127 0.06 7.17 -5.15
CA THR A 127 -1.02 7.35 -6.13
C THR A 127 -0.85 6.34 -7.24
N LYS A 128 -1.91 5.61 -7.58
CA LYS A 128 -1.93 4.68 -8.70
C LYS A 128 -3.03 5.02 -9.69
N ASP A 129 -2.66 5.05 -10.95
CA ASP A 129 -3.52 5.37 -12.07
C ASP A 129 -3.93 4.08 -12.78
N PHE A 130 -5.23 3.89 -12.94
CA PHE A 130 -5.81 2.72 -13.60
C PHE A 130 -6.52 3.15 -14.88
N PRO A 131 -5.97 2.82 -16.07
CA PRO A 131 -6.64 3.08 -17.33
C PRO A 131 -7.90 2.24 -17.43
N PHE A 132 -8.98 2.84 -17.93
CA PHE A 132 -10.31 2.27 -17.96
C PHE A 132 -11.03 2.64 -19.26
N SER A 133 -11.25 1.65 -20.13
CA SER A 133 -11.87 1.88 -21.44
C SER A 133 -13.32 1.42 -21.47
N ILE A 134 -14.20 2.25 -22.02
CA ILE A 134 -15.62 1.96 -22.21
C ILE A 134 -15.89 1.97 -23.70
N LYS A 135 -16.30 0.81 -24.21
CA LYS A 135 -16.60 0.63 -25.64
C LYS A 135 -18.06 0.96 -25.92
N LEU A 136 -18.29 1.44 -27.13
CA LEU A 136 -19.61 1.59 -27.76
C LEU A 136 -20.25 0.21 -28.02
#